data_AF-A0A1Y3VAT8-F1
#
_entry.id   AF-A0A1Y3VAT8-F1
#
_cell.length_a   1.000
_cell.length_b   1.000
_cell.length_c   1.000
_cell.angle_alpha   90.00
_cell.angle_beta   90.00
_cell.angle_gamma   90.00
#
_symmetry.space_group_name_H-M   'P 1'
#
loop_
_entity.id
_entity.type
_entity.pdbx_description
1 polymer ?
#
loop_
_entity_poly.entity_id
_entity_poly.type
_entity_poly.pdbx_seq_one_letter_code
_entity_poly.pdbx_strand_id
1 'polypeptide(L)'
;MANEKMKPQSPEEIARAAQEAALKQMRAMMGSIPGISNMPDMGDMQAQIMAQMQAAVPNLAEIQAQQAAMGTLGGVDAAAVAEAARQNMAQATATMQAMQDGSLERELREANAAALDWLGEDDGWEIKRAEACRLTAEQCRLMAFAAPLLVYNDEAVDAVESEVLSETYRAQLQSWWNITDRDSTLEIVRWLLLEGHHADADAALALMRGDQSEAGDPEEKAEDVQAIAEFMVENGYCTVETLPQTVIAWDLVRIANLGRWALHAGYLSEEEMWQVMQVAADTAREHFSSWEEYGRSFAMGRGVWHGDEEDCQTAWEIVTELLEEETSPWRQIPWNA
;
A
#
# COMPACT_ATOMS: atom_id res chain seq x y z
N MET A 1 -14.78 -12.35 -32.78
CA MET A 1 -14.05 -11.11 -33.09
C MET A 1 -13.13 -10.89 -31.91
N ALA A 2 -11.93 -11.48 -32.00
CA ALA A 2 -10.67 -10.75 -32.22
C ALA A 2 -10.25 -10.01 -30.94
N ASN A 3 -9.61 -10.79 -30.08
CA ASN A 3 -8.89 -10.41 -28.88
C ASN A 3 -7.61 -9.68 -29.32
N GLU A 4 -7.53 -8.35 -29.11
CA GLU A 4 -6.30 -7.58 -29.32
C GLU A 4 -5.32 -7.91 -28.20
N LYS A 5 -4.36 -8.79 -28.52
CA LYS A 5 -3.21 -9.06 -27.65
C LYS A 5 -2.38 -7.77 -27.49
N MET A 6 -2.39 -7.19 -26.29
CA MET A 6 -1.43 -6.15 -25.90
C MET A 6 -0.01 -6.68 -26.09
N LYS A 7 0.80 -5.94 -26.85
CA LYS A 7 2.22 -6.22 -27.03
C LYS A 7 2.98 -5.93 -25.74
N PRO A 8 4.02 -6.70 -25.39
CA PRO A 8 4.89 -6.37 -24.27
C PRO A 8 5.55 -5.03 -24.55
N GLN A 9 5.32 -4.08 -23.64
CA GLN A 9 5.86 -2.73 -23.75
C GLN A 9 7.38 -2.77 -23.52
N SER A 10 8.14 -2.09 -24.38
CA SER A 10 9.60 -1.98 -24.20
C SER A 10 9.93 -1.21 -22.91
N PRO A 11 11.14 -1.35 -22.33
CA PRO A 11 11.56 -0.53 -21.18
C PRO A 11 11.42 0.98 -21.40
N GLU A 12 11.54 1.43 -22.66
CA GLU A 12 11.28 2.83 -23.05
C GLU A 12 9.79 3.18 -23.07
N GLU A 13 8.91 2.24 -23.44
CA GLU A 13 7.46 2.42 -23.38
C GLU A 13 6.95 2.40 -21.93
N ILE A 14 7.56 1.58 -21.07
CA ILE A 14 7.29 1.55 -19.62
C ILE A 14 7.77 2.83 -18.95
N ALA A 15 8.98 3.31 -19.27
CA ALA A 15 9.49 4.58 -18.76
C ALA A 15 8.64 5.77 -19.24
N ARG A 16 8.18 5.75 -20.50
CA ARG A 16 7.26 6.77 -21.03
C ARG A 16 5.89 6.71 -20.37
N ALA A 17 5.36 5.50 -20.15
CA ALA A 17 4.09 5.30 -19.45
C ALA A 17 4.17 5.71 -17.97
N ALA A 18 5.28 5.42 -17.28
CA ALA A 18 5.53 5.86 -15.91
C ALA A 18 5.68 7.39 -15.82
N GLN A 19 6.33 8.01 -16.80
CA GLN A 19 6.46 9.46 -16.86
C GLN A 19 5.12 10.15 -17.19
N GLU A 20 4.31 9.57 -18.09
CA GLU A 20 2.92 10.02 -18.35
C GLU A 20 2.02 9.81 -17.14
N ALA A 21 2.13 8.68 -16.44
CA ALA A 21 1.40 8.38 -15.21
C ALA A 21 1.77 9.37 -14.10
N ALA A 22 3.06 9.65 -13.89
CA ALA A 22 3.53 10.64 -12.93
C ALA A 22 3.03 12.07 -13.27
N LEU A 23 3.00 12.44 -14.56
CA LEU A 23 2.43 13.72 -15.02
C LEU A 23 0.90 13.78 -14.82
N LYS A 24 0.21 12.66 -14.96
CA LYS A 24 -1.24 12.54 -14.77
C LYS A 24 -1.61 12.55 -13.29
N GLN A 25 -0.80 11.91 -12.45
CA GLN A 25 -0.89 11.89 -10.99
C GLN A 25 -0.56 13.27 -10.40
N MET A 26 0.44 13.97 -10.97
CA MET A 26 0.73 15.38 -10.64
C MET A 26 -0.39 16.33 -11.09
N ARG A 27 -1.06 16.06 -12.22
CA ARG A 27 -2.28 16.78 -12.65
C ARG A 27 -3.50 16.48 -11.78
N ALA A 28 -3.60 15.26 -11.26
CA ALA A 28 -4.65 14.84 -10.34
C ALA A 28 -4.44 15.43 -8.93
N MET A 29 -3.19 15.52 -8.46
CA MET A 29 -2.81 16.28 -7.26
C MET A 29 -3.05 17.79 -7.41
N MET A 30 -3.08 18.32 -8.64
CA MET A 30 -3.30 19.74 -8.95
C MET A 30 -4.66 19.98 -9.60
N GLY A 31 -5.74 19.62 -8.92
CA GLY A 31 -7.11 19.94 -9.35
C GLY A 31 -7.27 21.39 -9.83
N SER A 32 -7.58 21.53 -11.13
CA SER A 32 -8.13 22.68 -11.85
C SER A 32 -7.60 24.10 -11.49
N ILE A 33 -6.44 24.48 -12.03
CA ILE A 33 -6.07 25.89 -12.20
C ILE A 33 -6.26 26.30 -13.67
N PRO A 34 -7.14 27.28 -13.99
CA PRO A 34 -7.33 27.74 -15.37
C PRO A 34 -6.08 28.45 -15.93
N GLY A 35 -5.57 28.01 -17.10
CA GLY A 35 -4.78 28.90 -17.96
C GLY A 35 -3.47 28.42 -18.59
N ILE A 36 -3.08 27.15 -18.56
CA ILE A 36 -1.79 26.72 -19.17
C ILE A 36 -2.02 25.72 -20.31
N SER A 37 -2.43 26.26 -21.46
CA SER A 37 -2.45 25.60 -22.76
C SER A 37 -1.35 26.23 -23.61
N ASN A 38 -0.18 25.58 -23.71
CA ASN A 38 0.74 25.62 -24.87
C ASN A 38 2.15 25.12 -24.48
N MET A 39 2.44 23.86 -24.81
CA MET A 39 3.80 23.40 -25.10
C MET A 39 3.81 22.63 -26.44
N PRO A 40 4.92 22.66 -27.21
CA PRO A 40 5.01 22.05 -28.54
C PRO A 40 5.02 20.52 -28.49
N ASP A 41 4.52 19.89 -29.56
CA ASP A 41 4.29 18.46 -29.71
C ASP A 41 5.61 17.65 -29.78
N MET A 42 5.73 16.62 -28.93
CA MET A 42 6.87 15.70 -28.81
C MET A 42 6.96 14.70 -29.98
N GLY A 43 5.97 14.66 -30.89
CA GLY A 43 5.99 13.78 -32.06
C GLY A 43 7.08 14.11 -33.09
N ASP A 44 7.43 15.39 -33.26
CA ASP A 44 8.36 15.83 -34.32
C ASP A 44 9.83 15.47 -34.01
N MET A 45 10.17 15.25 -32.73
CA MET A 45 11.54 14.90 -32.31
C MET A 45 11.86 13.42 -32.53
N GLN A 46 10.88 12.54 -32.40
CA GLN A 46 11.05 11.08 -32.56
C GLN A 46 11.22 10.69 -34.04
N ALA A 47 10.59 11.43 -34.96
CA ALA A 47 10.73 11.24 -36.40
C ALA A 47 12.15 11.51 -36.92
N GLN A 48 12.87 12.46 -36.30
CA GLN A 48 14.25 12.79 -36.69
C GLN A 48 15.27 11.72 -36.28
N ILE A 49 15.05 11.02 -35.17
CA ILE A 49 15.95 9.98 -34.65
C ILE A 49 15.87 8.71 -35.52
N MET A 50 14.66 8.33 -35.95
CA MET A 50 14.44 7.17 -36.82
C MET A 50 15.07 7.34 -38.21
N ALA A 51 15.04 8.56 -38.76
CA ALA A 51 15.66 8.86 -40.06
C ALA A 51 17.19 8.72 -40.04
N GLN A 52 17.84 8.95 -38.89
CA GLN A 52 19.29 8.78 -38.75
C GLN A 52 19.72 7.30 -38.60
N MET A 53 18.91 6.46 -37.96
CA MET A 53 19.25 5.03 -37.77
C MET A 53 19.18 4.22 -39.07
N GLN A 54 18.21 4.50 -39.96
CA GLN A 54 18.08 3.79 -41.24
C GLN A 54 19.24 4.06 -42.21
N ALA A 55 19.98 5.16 -42.05
CA ALA A 55 21.16 5.47 -42.84
C ALA A 55 22.40 4.63 -42.46
N ALA A 56 22.38 3.91 -41.32
CA ALA A 56 23.59 3.34 -40.72
C ALA A 56 23.78 1.81 -40.90
N VAL A 57 22.80 1.03 -41.40
CA VAL A 57 22.93 -0.44 -41.51
C VAL A 57 22.35 -1.01 -42.81
N PRO A 58 23.15 -1.16 -43.88
CA PRO A 58 22.70 -1.78 -45.13
C PRO A 58 23.23 -3.22 -45.23
N ASN A 59 22.52 -4.24 -44.71
CA ASN A 59 22.64 -5.65 -45.18
C ASN A 59 21.72 -6.71 -44.50
N LEU A 60 20.44 -6.40 -44.26
CA LEU A 60 19.51 -7.33 -43.59
C LEU A 60 19.28 -8.66 -44.36
N ALA A 61 19.37 -8.63 -45.70
CA ALA A 61 19.08 -9.76 -46.57
C ALA A 61 20.18 -10.86 -46.58
N GLU A 62 21.44 -10.50 -46.35
CA GLU A 62 22.56 -11.46 -46.30
C GLU A 62 22.55 -12.28 -45.01
N ILE A 63 22.11 -11.69 -43.90
CA ILE A 63 22.03 -12.34 -42.58
C ILE A 63 20.96 -13.45 -42.58
N GLN A 64 19.82 -13.21 -43.24
CA GLN A 64 18.74 -14.20 -43.37
C GLN A 64 19.13 -15.40 -44.25
N ALA A 65 19.95 -15.16 -45.30
CA ALA A 65 20.43 -16.22 -46.17
C ALA A 65 21.41 -17.18 -45.46
N GLN A 66 22.25 -16.67 -44.55
CA GLN A 66 23.17 -17.50 -43.75
C GLN A 66 22.44 -18.36 -42.70
N GLN A 67 21.36 -17.87 -42.10
CA GLN A 67 20.57 -18.65 -41.15
C GLN A 67 19.81 -19.82 -41.81
N ALA A 68 19.29 -19.63 -43.03
CA ALA A 68 18.61 -20.69 -43.78
C ALA A 68 19.56 -21.85 -44.16
N ALA A 69 20.85 -21.56 -44.38
CA ALA A 69 21.86 -22.57 -44.71
C ALA A 69 22.29 -23.45 -43.51
N MET A 70 22.05 -23.02 -42.27
CA MET A 70 22.36 -23.79 -41.05
C MET A 70 21.24 -24.74 -40.61
N GLY A 71 20.04 -24.65 -41.19
CA GLY A 71 18.85 -25.42 -40.76
C GLY A 71 18.75 -26.86 -41.27
N THR A 72 19.77 -27.40 -41.95
CA THR A 72 19.73 -28.72 -42.63
C THR A 72 20.59 -29.80 -41.97
N LEU A 73 20.82 -29.72 -40.66
CA LEU A 73 21.53 -30.76 -39.90
C LEU A 73 20.78 -31.10 -38.60
N GLY A 74 20.08 -32.24 -38.57
CA GLY A 74 19.60 -32.87 -37.34
C GLY A 74 18.27 -33.60 -37.49
N GLY A 75 18.32 -34.94 -37.60
CA GLY A 75 17.11 -35.78 -37.61
C GLY A 75 16.43 -35.76 -36.24
N VAL A 76 15.27 -35.13 -36.16
CA VAL A 76 14.38 -35.21 -35.00
C VAL A 76 13.27 -36.21 -35.35
N ASP A 77 13.12 -37.26 -34.53
CA ASP A 77 12.10 -38.29 -34.71
C ASP A 77 10.70 -37.67 -34.62
N ALA A 78 9.90 -37.83 -35.68
CA ALA A 78 8.55 -37.28 -35.77
C ALA A 78 7.63 -37.76 -34.64
N ALA A 79 7.88 -38.96 -34.08
CA ALA A 79 7.13 -39.46 -32.93
C ALA A 79 7.46 -38.68 -31.65
N ALA A 80 8.74 -38.31 -31.44
CA ALA A 80 9.16 -37.47 -30.33
C ALA A 80 8.59 -36.05 -30.45
N VAL A 81 8.53 -35.50 -31.66
CA VAL A 81 7.90 -34.20 -31.92
C VAL A 81 6.40 -34.25 -31.62
N ALA A 82 5.71 -35.32 -32.01
CA ALA A 82 4.28 -35.47 -31.75
C ALA A 82 3.95 -35.68 -30.26
N GLU A 83 4.81 -36.37 -29.51
CA GLU A 83 4.68 -36.51 -28.06
C GLU A 83 4.93 -35.18 -27.35
N ALA A 84 6.02 -34.47 -27.70
CA ALA A 84 6.31 -33.14 -27.17
C ALA A 84 5.19 -32.14 -27.48
N ALA A 85 4.59 -32.20 -28.67
CA ALA A 85 3.44 -31.37 -29.02
C ALA A 85 2.19 -31.68 -28.18
N ARG A 86 1.93 -32.95 -27.86
CA ARG A 86 0.84 -33.34 -26.96
C ARG A 86 1.07 -32.87 -25.54
N GLN A 87 2.29 -33.02 -25.03
CA GLN A 87 2.67 -32.54 -23.69
C GLN A 87 2.56 -31.02 -23.60
N ASN A 88 3.04 -30.28 -24.61
CA ASN A 88 2.90 -28.83 -24.68
C ASN A 88 1.44 -28.38 -24.73
N MET A 89 0.56 -29.10 -25.45
CA MET A 89 -0.87 -28.78 -25.45
C MET A 89 -1.55 -29.08 -24.11
N ALA A 90 -1.18 -30.19 -23.45
CA ALA A 90 -1.70 -30.52 -22.12
C ALA A 90 -1.25 -29.47 -21.09
N GLN A 91 0.02 -29.08 -21.12
CA GLN A 91 0.57 -28.03 -20.27
C GLN A 91 -0.11 -26.69 -20.56
N ALA A 92 -0.27 -26.30 -21.83
CA ALA A 92 -0.97 -25.07 -22.19
C ALA A 92 -2.43 -25.05 -21.74
N THR A 93 -3.11 -26.20 -21.74
CA THR A 93 -4.49 -26.32 -21.25
C THR A 93 -4.53 -26.19 -19.73
N ALA A 94 -3.61 -26.84 -19.01
CA ALA A 94 -3.48 -26.70 -17.56
C ALA A 94 -3.13 -25.26 -17.15
N THR A 95 -2.20 -24.60 -17.86
CA THR A 95 -1.85 -23.20 -17.63
C THR A 95 -3.04 -22.27 -17.91
N MET A 96 -3.81 -22.50 -18.98
CA MET A 96 -5.02 -21.70 -19.24
C MET A 96 -6.09 -21.90 -18.16
N GLN A 97 -6.23 -23.12 -17.64
CA GLN A 97 -7.15 -23.40 -16.55
C GLN A 97 -6.70 -22.73 -15.24
N ALA A 98 -5.40 -22.81 -14.94
CA ALA A 98 -4.77 -22.16 -13.79
C ALA A 98 -4.80 -20.62 -13.86
N MET A 99 -4.82 -20.04 -15.07
CA MET A 99 -5.08 -18.62 -15.28
C MET A 99 -6.56 -18.25 -15.08
N GLN A 100 -7.49 -19.14 -15.39
CA GLN A 100 -8.93 -18.87 -15.23
C GLN A 100 -9.40 -18.99 -13.78
N ASP A 101 -8.77 -19.84 -12.98
CA ASP A 101 -9.09 -20.04 -11.56
C ASP A 101 -8.16 -19.28 -10.59
N GLY A 102 -7.23 -18.47 -11.13
CA GLY A 102 -6.29 -17.65 -10.36
C GLY A 102 -5.16 -18.42 -9.66
N SER A 103 -5.12 -19.75 -9.76
CA SER A 103 -4.09 -20.57 -9.09
C SER A 103 -2.69 -20.31 -9.64
N LEU A 104 -2.56 -20.01 -10.94
CA LEU A 104 -1.26 -19.69 -11.55
C LEU A 104 -0.70 -18.37 -11.02
N GLU A 105 -1.56 -17.37 -10.85
CA GLU A 105 -1.18 -16.05 -10.34
C GLU A 105 -0.75 -16.14 -8.89
N ARG A 106 -1.48 -16.92 -8.08
CA ARG A 106 -1.11 -17.25 -6.70
C ARG A 106 0.23 -17.99 -6.62
N GLU A 107 0.43 -19.05 -7.40
CA GLU A 107 1.69 -19.80 -7.43
C GLU A 107 2.87 -18.93 -7.88
N LEU A 108 2.67 -18.06 -8.88
CA LEU A 108 3.68 -17.11 -9.34
C LEU A 108 4.01 -16.08 -8.24
N ARG A 109 3.01 -15.55 -7.54
CA ARG A 109 3.22 -14.62 -6.43
C ARG A 109 3.97 -15.29 -5.28
N GLU A 110 3.59 -16.49 -4.88
CA GLU A 110 4.27 -17.27 -3.83
C GLU A 110 5.72 -17.62 -4.24
N ALA A 111 5.95 -18.01 -5.50
CA ALA A 111 7.29 -18.28 -6.01
C ALA A 111 8.14 -17.02 -6.12
N ASN A 112 7.54 -15.88 -6.48
CA ASN A 112 8.22 -14.60 -6.56
C ASN A 112 8.57 -14.08 -5.17
N ALA A 113 7.67 -14.22 -4.18
CA ALA A 113 7.95 -13.93 -2.78
C ALA A 113 9.10 -14.79 -2.22
N ALA A 114 9.10 -16.11 -2.50
CA ALA A 114 10.18 -17.00 -2.10
C ALA A 114 11.51 -16.70 -2.82
N ALA A 115 11.46 -16.19 -4.05
CA ALA A 115 12.64 -15.77 -4.80
C ALA A 115 13.21 -14.44 -4.29
N LEU A 116 12.35 -13.49 -3.90
CA LEU A 116 12.73 -12.22 -3.28
C LEU A 116 13.38 -12.45 -1.91
N ASP A 117 12.77 -13.31 -1.07
CA ASP A 117 13.34 -13.78 0.20
C ASP A 117 14.73 -14.43 0.02
N TRP A 118 14.92 -15.21 -1.06
CA TRP A 118 16.22 -15.81 -1.39
C TRP A 118 17.28 -14.80 -1.88
N LEU A 119 16.87 -13.68 -2.48
CA LEU A 119 17.76 -12.67 -3.03
C LEU A 119 18.28 -11.67 -1.99
N GLY A 120 17.71 -11.65 -0.78
CA GLY A 120 18.19 -10.83 0.33
C GLY A 120 18.09 -9.32 0.09
N GLU A 121 17.23 -8.91 -0.84
CA GLU A 121 16.69 -7.54 -0.86
C GLU A 121 15.59 -7.54 0.21
N ASP A 122 15.94 -7.03 1.40
CA ASP A 122 15.02 -6.85 2.52
C ASP A 122 14.07 -5.70 2.14
N ASP A 123 13.08 -6.03 1.28
CA ASP A 123 12.03 -5.11 0.82
C ASP A 123 10.94 -4.88 1.91
N GLY A 124 11.15 -5.41 3.12
CA GLY A 124 10.25 -5.29 4.27
C GLY A 124 10.35 -3.94 4.98
N TRP A 125 9.39 -3.66 5.86
CA TRP A 125 9.38 -2.41 6.63
C TRP A 125 10.29 -2.51 7.86
N GLU A 126 11.27 -1.62 7.99
CA GLU A 126 12.20 -1.62 9.13
C GLU A 126 11.53 -1.10 10.42
N ILE A 127 11.54 -1.90 11.49
CA ILE A 127 11.13 -1.46 12.83
C ILE A 127 12.31 -0.81 13.55
N LYS A 128 12.41 0.52 13.43
CA LYS A 128 13.46 1.30 14.10
C LYS A 128 13.25 1.41 15.60
N ARG A 129 14.36 1.34 16.33
CA ARG A 129 14.42 1.57 17.78
C ARG A 129 15.51 2.58 18.12
N ALA A 130 15.28 3.35 19.18
CA ALA A 130 16.31 4.22 19.71
C ALA A 130 17.48 3.41 20.30
N GLU A 131 18.70 3.96 20.22
CA GLU A 131 19.90 3.37 20.84
C GLU A 131 19.70 3.07 22.33
N ALA A 132 18.92 3.91 23.01
CA ALA A 132 18.51 3.71 24.39
C ALA A 132 17.08 4.23 24.61
N CYS A 133 16.16 3.32 24.90
CA CYS A 133 14.79 3.66 25.29
C CYS A 133 14.78 4.44 26.62
N ARG A 134 14.19 5.63 26.60
CA ARG A 134 14.00 6.52 27.77
C ARG A 134 12.57 6.53 28.29
N LEU A 135 11.67 5.82 27.60
CA LEU A 135 10.27 5.73 27.93
C LEU A 135 10.06 4.75 29.08
N THR A 136 9.07 5.05 29.92
CA THR A 136 8.56 4.09 30.90
C THR A 136 7.79 2.97 30.19
N ALA A 137 7.54 1.86 30.88
CA ALA A 137 6.74 0.76 30.32
C ALA A 137 5.34 1.20 29.87
N GLU A 138 4.70 2.14 30.59
CA GLU A 138 3.41 2.70 30.19
C GLU A 138 3.52 3.53 28.91
N GLN A 139 4.54 4.36 28.80
CA GLN A 139 4.78 5.16 27.59
C GLN A 139 5.09 4.27 26.38
N CYS A 140 5.87 3.19 26.56
CA CYS A 140 6.08 2.19 25.50
C CYS A 140 4.76 1.52 25.08
N ARG A 141 3.85 1.22 26.03
CA ARG A 141 2.52 0.70 25.69
C ARG A 141 1.71 1.66 24.83
N LEU A 142 1.70 2.95 25.19
CA LEU A 142 1.00 3.97 24.40
C LEU A 142 1.61 4.14 23.01
N MET A 143 2.94 4.12 22.91
CA MET A 143 3.65 4.17 21.63
C MET A 143 3.35 2.96 20.73
N ALA A 144 3.06 1.79 21.30
CA ALA A 144 2.68 0.61 20.52
C ALA A 144 1.42 0.85 19.67
N PHE A 145 0.47 1.67 20.12
CA PHE A 145 -0.70 2.04 19.32
C PHE A 145 -0.36 3.03 18.17
N ALA A 146 0.72 3.79 18.28
CA ALA A 146 1.21 4.65 17.19
C ALA A 146 2.10 3.89 16.19
N ALA A 147 2.57 2.70 16.55
CA ALA A 147 3.61 1.97 15.83
C ALA A 147 3.38 1.83 14.31
N PRO A 148 2.16 1.58 13.79
CA PRO A 148 1.97 1.49 12.34
C PRO A 148 2.39 2.74 11.58
N LEU A 149 2.09 3.94 12.10
CA LEU A 149 2.53 5.19 11.47
C LEU A 149 3.99 5.53 11.77
N LEU A 150 4.55 5.05 12.89
CA LEU A 150 5.97 5.24 13.17
C LEU A 150 6.82 4.45 12.18
N VAL A 151 6.47 3.18 11.94
CA VAL A 151 7.11 2.35 10.92
C VAL A 151 6.95 2.96 9.53
N TYR A 152 5.74 3.39 9.17
CA TYR A 152 5.48 4.06 7.88
C TYR A 152 6.34 5.32 7.67
N ASN A 153 6.52 6.12 8.73
CA ASN A 153 7.27 7.37 8.69
C ASN A 153 8.77 7.19 8.93
N ASP A 154 9.26 5.96 9.05
CA ASP A 154 10.66 5.66 9.33
C ASP A 154 11.15 6.23 10.70
N GLU A 155 10.25 6.25 11.68
CA GLU A 155 10.47 6.76 13.04
C GLU A 155 10.65 5.62 14.06
N ALA A 156 11.42 5.89 15.12
CA ALA A 156 11.64 4.90 16.18
C ALA A 156 10.36 4.63 17.01
N VAL A 157 10.02 3.36 17.18
CA VAL A 157 8.79 2.93 17.89
C VAL A 157 8.85 3.10 19.42
N ASP A 158 10.02 3.39 19.97
CA ASP A 158 10.27 3.55 21.41
C ASP A 158 10.95 4.88 21.78
N ALA A 159 10.76 5.91 20.95
CA ALA A 159 11.20 7.28 21.22
C ALA A 159 10.15 8.32 20.87
N VAL A 160 10.07 9.37 21.70
CA VAL A 160 9.28 10.56 21.39
C VAL A 160 10.15 11.60 20.72
N GLU A 161 11.44 11.65 21.01
CA GLU A 161 12.37 12.60 20.42
C GLU A 161 12.42 12.48 18.89
N SER A 162 12.50 13.64 18.23
CA SER A 162 12.60 13.74 16.77
C SER A 162 13.69 14.75 16.41
N GLU A 163 14.43 14.44 15.34
CA GLU A 163 15.42 15.35 14.74
C GLU A 163 14.79 16.37 13.80
N VAL A 164 13.50 16.21 13.50
CA VAL A 164 12.74 17.11 12.63
C VAL A 164 12.48 18.44 13.35
N LEU A 165 12.71 19.55 12.64
CA LEU A 165 12.49 20.89 13.18
C LEU A 165 11.01 21.15 13.49
N SER A 166 10.72 21.87 14.57
CA SER A 166 9.35 22.23 14.98
C SER A 166 8.57 22.94 13.87
N GLU A 167 9.21 23.78 13.05
CA GLU A 167 8.58 24.47 11.92
C GLU A 167 8.06 23.51 10.86
N THR A 168 8.73 22.36 10.66
CA THR A 168 8.30 21.32 9.73
C THR A 168 7.01 20.65 10.23
N TYR A 169 6.92 20.34 11.52
CA TYR A 169 5.68 19.82 12.12
C TYR A 169 4.54 20.83 12.03
N ARG A 170 4.79 22.12 12.33
CA ARG A 170 3.77 23.17 12.18
C ARG A 170 3.26 23.29 10.74
N ALA A 171 4.15 23.24 9.76
CA ALA A 171 3.77 23.30 8.35
C ALA A 171 2.92 22.10 7.91
N GLN A 172 3.28 20.88 8.34
CA GLN A 172 2.51 19.67 8.05
C GLN A 172 1.13 19.69 8.71
N LEU A 173 1.08 20.01 10.01
CA LEU A 173 -0.17 20.13 10.78
C LEU A 173 -1.12 21.17 10.17
N GLN A 174 -0.60 22.34 9.80
CA GLN A 174 -1.37 23.37 9.12
C GLN A 174 -1.85 22.92 7.73
N SER A 175 -1.00 22.27 6.95
CA SER A 175 -1.33 21.91 5.57
C SER A 175 -2.33 20.76 5.47
N TRP A 176 -2.24 19.76 6.35
CA TRP A 176 -3.02 18.53 6.25
C TRP A 176 -4.27 18.56 7.12
N TRP A 177 -4.20 19.27 8.25
CA TRP A 177 -5.26 19.25 9.26
C TRP A 177 -5.81 20.63 9.60
N ASN A 178 -5.21 21.70 9.05
CA ASN A 178 -5.51 23.08 9.42
C ASN A 178 -5.32 23.36 10.93
N ILE A 179 -4.37 22.66 11.56
CA ILE A 179 -4.03 22.84 12.99
C ILE A 179 -3.00 23.96 13.14
N THR A 180 -3.29 24.93 14.01
CA THR A 180 -2.45 26.10 14.30
C THR A 180 -2.00 26.21 15.73
N ASP A 181 -2.63 25.47 16.63
CA ASP A 181 -2.51 25.63 18.08
C ASP A 181 -3.07 24.42 18.83
N ARG A 182 -3.04 24.53 20.15
CA ARG A 182 -3.57 23.53 21.09
C ARG A 182 -5.05 23.21 20.84
N ASP A 183 -5.89 24.22 20.68
CA ASP A 183 -7.34 24.02 20.67
C ASP A 183 -7.78 23.37 19.35
N SER A 184 -7.25 23.84 18.22
CA SER A 184 -7.43 23.19 16.91
C SER A 184 -6.90 21.74 16.89
N THR A 185 -5.81 21.45 17.61
CA THR A 185 -5.33 20.06 17.78
C THR A 185 -6.38 19.19 18.48
N LEU A 186 -6.92 19.67 19.61
CA LEU A 186 -7.89 18.90 20.40
C LEU A 186 -9.25 18.77 19.71
N GLU A 187 -9.62 19.73 18.85
CA GLU A 187 -10.79 19.62 17.97
C GLU A 187 -10.63 18.48 16.97
N ILE A 188 -9.48 18.35 16.32
CA ILE A 188 -9.21 17.24 15.39
C ILE A 188 -9.15 15.90 16.11
N VAL A 189 -8.53 15.83 17.31
CA VAL A 189 -8.54 14.60 18.13
C VAL A 189 -9.97 14.18 18.45
N ARG A 190 -10.84 15.13 18.85
CA ARG A 190 -12.24 14.84 19.13
C ARG A 190 -12.99 14.36 17.89
N TRP A 191 -12.76 15.01 16.75
CA TRP A 191 -13.38 14.62 15.49
C TRP A 191 -12.98 13.20 15.10
N LEU A 192 -11.69 12.86 15.14
CA LEU A 192 -11.19 11.50 14.85
C LEU A 192 -11.80 10.42 15.77
N LEU A 193 -12.11 10.75 17.02
CA LEU A 193 -12.72 9.82 17.98
C LEU A 193 -14.21 9.57 17.74
N LEU A 194 -14.95 10.57 17.27
CA LEU A 194 -16.42 10.53 17.25
C LEU A 194 -17.02 10.35 15.85
N GLU A 195 -16.34 10.89 14.85
CA GLU A 195 -16.78 10.87 13.45
C GLU A 195 -15.65 10.29 12.61
N GLY A 196 -14.51 10.99 12.59
CA GLY A 196 -13.29 10.56 11.93
C GLY A 196 -13.52 10.15 10.47
N HIS A 197 -12.60 9.35 9.96
CA HIS A 197 -12.80 8.70 8.67
C HIS A 197 -13.49 7.35 8.80
N HIS A 198 -13.60 6.83 10.03
CA HIS A 198 -14.25 5.55 10.29
C HIS A 198 -15.78 5.62 10.23
N ALA A 199 -16.46 6.74 10.56
CA ALA A 199 -17.92 6.72 10.72
C ALA A 199 -18.67 6.23 9.47
N ASP A 200 -18.38 6.78 8.29
CA ASP A 200 -19.04 6.38 7.05
C ASP A 200 -18.66 4.95 6.63
N ALA A 201 -17.40 4.55 6.87
CA ALA A 201 -16.92 3.20 6.61
C ALA A 201 -17.56 2.15 7.55
N ASP A 202 -17.73 2.49 8.83
CA ASP A 202 -18.40 1.65 9.82
C ASP A 202 -19.90 1.53 9.51
N ALA A 203 -20.53 2.61 9.03
CA ALA A 203 -21.90 2.56 8.52
C ALA A 203 -22.05 1.62 7.32
N ALA A 204 -21.12 1.70 6.36
CA ALA A 204 -21.07 0.82 5.20
C ALA A 204 -20.80 -0.65 5.60
N LEU A 205 -19.91 -0.89 6.57
CA LEU A 205 -19.66 -2.24 7.13
C LEU A 205 -20.90 -2.83 7.79
N ALA A 206 -21.64 -2.04 8.57
CA ALA A 206 -22.91 -2.46 9.17
C ALA A 206 -23.93 -2.81 8.08
N LEU A 207 -24.08 -1.96 7.07
CA LEU A 207 -24.98 -2.22 5.94
C LEU A 207 -24.63 -3.51 5.20
N MET A 208 -23.34 -3.75 4.92
CA MET A 208 -22.85 -4.96 4.26
C MET A 208 -23.19 -6.24 5.07
N ARG A 209 -23.23 -6.14 6.41
CA ARG A 209 -23.62 -7.24 7.32
C ARG A 209 -25.13 -7.37 7.49
N GLY A 210 -25.92 -6.44 6.96
CA GLY A 210 -27.38 -6.37 7.13
C GLY A 210 -27.82 -5.75 8.45
N ASP A 211 -26.90 -5.07 9.14
CA ASP A 211 -27.16 -4.32 10.37
C ASP A 211 -27.50 -2.85 10.06
N GLN A 212 -28.00 -2.12 11.07
CA GLN A 212 -28.26 -0.69 10.98
C GLN A 212 -27.20 0.09 11.75
N SER A 213 -26.68 1.16 11.13
CA SER A 213 -25.84 2.15 11.83
C SER A 213 -26.65 3.40 12.14
N GLU A 214 -26.43 3.95 13.34
CA GLU A 214 -27.02 5.22 13.79
C GLU A 214 -26.12 6.43 13.49
N ALA A 215 -24.90 6.19 12.99
CA ALA A 215 -23.89 7.20 12.67
C ALA A 215 -23.24 6.93 11.31
N GLY A 216 -22.82 7.99 10.62
CA GLY A 216 -22.25 7.93 9.27
C GLY A 216 -23.28 7.78 8.15
N ASP A 217 -22.85 8.04 6.92
CA ASP A 217 -23.59 7.77 5.69
C ASP A 217 -23.01 6.53 5.00
N PRO A 218 -23.71 5.39 4.99
CA PRO A 218 -23.20 4.17 4.38
C PRO A 218 -23.01 4.30 2.86
N GLU A 219 -23.74 5.21 2.18
CA GLU A 219 -23.64 5.36 0.73
C GLU A 219 -22.30 5.98 0.30
N GLU A 220 -21.68 6.82 1.13
CA GLU A 220 -20.41 7.51 0.84
C GLU A 220 -19.23 6.54 0.73
N LYS A 221 -19.26 5.42 1.46
CA LYS A 221 -18.15 4.44 1.53
C LYS A 221 -18.51 3.01 1.16
N ALA A 222 -19.73 2.75 0.67
CA ALA A 222 -20.18 1.39 0.33
C ALA A 222 -19.27 0.67 -0.69
N GLU A 223 -18.94 1.34 -1.81
CA GLU A 223 -18.11 0.75 -2.86
C GLU A 223 -16.68 0.49 -2.37
N ASP A 224 -16.08 1.47 -1.67
CA ASP A 224 -14.74 1.36 -1.09
C ASP A 224 -14.67 0.22 -0.05
N VAL A 225 -15.64 0.14 0.87
CA VAL A 225 -15.70 -0.91 1.89
C VAL A 225 -15.84 -2.29 1.26
N GLN A 226 -16.71 -2.43 0.25
CA GLN A 226 -16.88 -3.71 -0.43
C GLN A 226 -15.60 -4.14 -1.14
N ALA A 227 -14.98 -3.25 -1.93
CA ALA A 227 -13.76 -3.54 -2.67
C ALA A 227 -12.61 -3.95 -1.73
N ILE A 228 -12.38 -3.18 -0.66
CA ILE A 228 -11.31 -3.47 0.30
C ILE A 228 -11.61 -4.74 1.12
N ALA A 229 -12.87 -5.00 1.47
CA ALA A 229 -13.24 -6.24 2.17
C ALA A 229 -12.97 -7.49 1.30
N GLU A 230 -13.35 -7.43 0.02
CA GLU A 230 -13.07 -8.50 -0.95
C GLU A 230 -11.56 -8.69 -1.10
N PHE A 231 -10.81 -7.61 -1.31
CA PHE A 231 -9.35 -7.63 -1.42
C PHE A 231 -8.67 -8.27 -0.20
N MET A 232 -9.05 -7.90 1.03
CA MET A 232 -8.47 -8.46 2.26
C MET A 232 -8.73 -9.96 2.39
N VAL A 233 -9.91 -10.44 1.96
CA VAL A 233 -10.27 -11.86 2.01
C VAL A 233 -9.52 -12.64 0.92
N GLU A 234 -9.47 -12.12 -0.30
CA GLU A 234 -8.79 -12.76 -1.44
C GLU A 234 -7.28 -12.91 -1.20
N ASN A 235 -6.66 -11.92 -0.57
CA ASN A 235 -5.24 -11.95 -0.22
C ASN A 235 -4.93 -12.64 1.12
N GLY A 236 -5.96 -13.13 1.83
CA GLY A 236 -5.79 -13.92 3.06
C GLY A 236 -5.38 -13.12 4.29
N TYR A 237 -5.58 -11.80 4.30
CA TYR A 237 -5.34 -10.94 5.48
C TYR A 237 -6.36 -11.23 6.59
N CYS A 238 -7.55 -11.67 6.19
CA CYS A 238 -8.58 -12.18 7.07
C CYS A 238 -9.48 -13.18 6.36
N THR A 239 -10.33 -13.87 7.13
CA THR A 239 -11.49 -14.60 6.63
C THR A 239 -12.73 -13.71 6.70
N VAL A 240 -13.83 -14.13 6.07
CA VAL A 240 -15.12 -13.41 6.16
C VAL A 240 -15.58 -13.25 7.62
N GLU A 241 -15.32 -14.24 8.48
CA GLU A 241 -15.67 -14.21 9.91
C GLU A 241 -14.77 -13.28 10.72
N THR A 242 -13.56 -13.03 10.25
CA THR A 242 -12.54 -12.22 10.94
C THR A 242 -12.33 -10.85 10.30
N LEU A 243 -13.14 -10.52 9.28
CA LEU A 243 -13.20 -9.19 8.69
C LEU A 243 -13.54 -8.15 9.77
N PRO A 244 -12.85 -6.98 9.82
CA PRO A 244 -13.08 -5.96 10.83
C PRO A 244 -14.55 -5.56 11.00
N GLN A 245 -14.96 -5.39 12.25
CA GLN A 245 -16.29 -4.83 12.60
C GLN A 245 -16.29 -3.30 12.55
N THR A 246 -15.12 -2.70 12.62
CA THR A 246 -14.89 -1.25 12.58
C THR A 246 -13.52 -0.98 11.97
N VAL A 247 -13.35 0.17 11.34
CA VAL A 247 -12.07 0.67 10.85
C VAL A 247 -11.46 1.77 11.73
N ILE A 248 -12.01 1.98 12.94
CA ILE A 248 -11.60 3.06 13.86
C ILE A 248 -10.09 3.05 14.18
N ALA A 249 -9.40 1.91 14.10
CA ALA A 249 -7.96 1.86 14.35
C ALA A 249 -7.17 2.80 13.41
N TRP A 250 -7.64 3.05 12.18
CA TRP A 250 -7.03 4.04 11.28
C TRP A 250 -7.07 5.47 11.84
N ASP A 251 -8.13 5.84 12.55
CA ASP A 251 -8.22 7.12 13.26
C ASP A 251 -7.41 7.09 14.57
N LEU A 252 -7.43 5.98 15.32
CA LEU A 252 -6.71 5.87 16.60
C LEU A 252 -5.18 5.95 16.45
N VAL A 253 -4.60 5.30 15.44
CA VAL A 253 -3.16 5.42 15.15
C VAL A 253 -2.81 6.88 14.82
N ARG A 254 -3.68 7.58 14.07
CA ARG A 254 -3.50 8.99 13.73
C ARG A 254 -3.64 9.92 14.93
N ILE A 255 -4.56 9.63 15.87
CA ILE A 255 -4.66 10.39 17.13
C ILE A 255 -3.35 10.28 17.92
N ALA A 256 -2.82 9.07 18.07
CA ALA A 256 -1.59 8.84 18.81
C ALA A 256 -0.40 9.57 18.16
N ASN A 257 -0.28 9.51 16.83
CA ASN A 257 0.77 10.21 16.10
C ASN A 257 0.58 11.74 16.09
N LEU A 258 -0.66 12.22 16.01
CA LEU A 258 -1.00 13.65 16.05
C LEU A 258 -0.61 14.27 17.39
N GLY A 259 -0.79 13.55 18.50
CA GLY A 259 -0.29 13.96 19.81
C GLY A 259 1.21 14.27 19.78
N ARG A 260 2.02 13.36 19.20
CA ARG A 260 3.48 13.54 19.07
C ARG A 260 3.85 14.73 18.20
N TRP A 261 3.21 14.87 17.04
CA TRP A 261 3.48 15.99 16.14
C TRP A 261 3.10 17.33 16.78
N ALA A 262 2.00 17.37 17.53
CA ALA A 262 1.57 18.57 18.24
C ALA A 262 2.50 18.92 19.42
N LEU A 263 3.11 17.93 20.09
CA LEU A 263 4.21 18.16 21.04
C LEU A 263 5.40 18.82 20.33
N HIS A 264 5.86 18.27 19.21
CA HIS A 264 7.01 18.82 18.47
C HIS A 264 6.75 20.20 17.86
N ALA A 265 5.51 20.49 17.49
CA ALA A 265 5.07 21.81 17.05
C ALA A 265 5.00 22.84 18.20
N GLY A 266 5.02 22.39 19.46
CA GLY A 266 4.84 23.21 20.65
C GLY A 266 3.39 23.61 20.91
N TYR A 267 2.43 22.83 20.39
CA TYR A 267 0.99 23.03 20.60
C TYR A 267 0.47 22.27 21.81
N LEU A 268 1.07 21.12 22.13
CA LEU A 268 0.79 20.36 23.35
C LEU A 268 2.04 20.31 24.24
N SER A 269 1.80 20.22 25.55
CA SER A 269 2.82 19.76 26.49
C SER A 269 3.01 18.23 26.41
N GLU A 270 4.09 17.73 26.99
CA GLU A 270 4.35 16.28 27.04
C GLU A 270 3.22 15.53 27.79
N GLU A 271 2.72 16.11 28.89
CA GLU A 271 1.60 15.54 29.64
C GLU A 271 0.33 15.43 28.78
N GLU A 272 0.01 16.46 28.00
CA GLU A 272 -1.16 16.47 27.13
C GLU A 272 -1.01 15.49 25.95
N MET A 273 0.19 15.35 25.39
CA MET A 273 0.47 14.32 24.39
C MET A 273 0.15 12.93 24.94
N TRP A 274 0.67 12.59 26.12
CA TRP A 274 0.41 11.28 26.73
C TRP A 274 -1.07 11.07 27.04
N GLN A 275 -1.80 12.11 27.46
CA GLN A 275 -3.25 12.04 27.63
C GLN A 275 -3.98 11.76 26.32
N VAL A 276 -3.59 12.40 25.21
CA VAL A 276 -4.16 12.13 23.88
C VAL A 276 -3.89 10.69 23.45
N MET A 277 -2.66 10.19 23.62
CA MET A 277 -2.33 8.80 23.31
C MET A 277 -3.08 7.80 24.20
N GLN A 278 -3.29 8.13 25.47
CA GLN A 278 -4.09 7.31 26.39
C GLN A 278 -5.53 7.18 25.92
N VAL A 279 -6.16 8.26 25.46
CA VAL A 279 -7.53 8.21 24.94
C VAL A 279 -7.62 7.28 23.71
N ALA A 280 -6.62 7.33 22.81
CA ALA A 280 -6.58 6.41 21.67
C ALA A 280 -6.42 4.94 22.12
N ALA A 281 -5.54 4.68 23.08
CA ALA A 281 -5.30 3.35 23.63
C ALA A 281 -6.53 2.79 24.37
N ASP A 282 -7.20 3.60 25.18
CA ASP A 282 -8.40 3.21 25.91
C ASP A 282 -9.54 2.89 24.94
N THR A 283 -9.74 3.73 23.92
CA THR A 283 -10.72 3.47 22.85
C THR A 283 -10.38 2.17 22.10
N ALA A 284 -9.12 1.96 21.73
CA ALA A 284 -8.71 0.72 21.07
C ALA A 284 -9.03 -0.53 21.92
N ARG A 285 -8.85 -0.45 23.24
CA ARG A 285 -9.16 -1.55 24.18
C ARG A 285 -10.66 -1.82 24.35
N GLU A 286 -11.51 -0.84 24.05
CA GLU A 286 -12.97 -1.03 24.03
C GLU A 286 -13.44 -1.76 22.77
N HIS A 287 -12.72 -1.58 21.65
CA HIS A 287 -13.10 -2.12 20.34
C HIS A 287 -12.40 -3.43 19.97
N PHE A 288 -11.20 -3.70 20.49
CA PHE A 288 -10.37 -4.83 20.07
C PHE A 288 -9.86 -5.67 21.24
N SER A 289 -9.60 -6.95 20.97
CA SER A 289 -9.12 -7.93 21.94
C SER A 289 -7.68 -8.39 21.70
N SER A 290 -7.06 -7.94 20.60
CA SER A 290 -5.68 -8.30 20.23
C SER A 290 -5.06 -7.28 19.26
N TRP A 291 -3.73 -7.31 19.15
CA TRP A 291 -2.99 -6.56 18.14
C TRP A 291 -3.37 -6.95 16.71
N GLU A 292 -3.73 -8.20 16.47
CA GLU A 292 -4.16 -8.68 15.13
C GLU A 292 -5.50 -8.05 14.72
N GLU A 293 -6.47 -7.96 15.63
CA GLU A 293 -7.74 -7.26 15.39
C GLU A 293 -7.53 -5.77 15.14
N TYR A 294 -6.68 -5.13 15.95
CA TYR A 294 -6.30 -3.73 15.76
C TYR A 294 -5.61 -3.49 14.41
N GLY A 295 -4.67 -4.36 14.03
CA GLY A 295 -3.94 -4.28 12.78
C GLY A 295 -4.83 -4.46 11.55
N ARG A 296 -5.76 -5.43 11.57
CA ARG A 296 -6.74 -5.58 10.47
C ARG A 296 -7.65 -4.36 10.33
N SER A 297 -8.12 -3.81 11.45
CA SER A 297 -8.93 -2.58 11.44
C SER A 297 -8.15 -1.41 10.84
N PHE A 298 -6.87 -1.28 11.19
CA PHE A 298 -5.98 -0.25 10.64
C PHE A 298 -5.78 -0.41 9.12
N ALA A 299 -5.47 -1.62 8.66
CA ALA A 299 -5.24 -1.90 7.25
C ALA A 299 -6.48 -1.68 6.40
N MET A 300 -7.65 -2.12 6.88
CA MET A 300 -8.92 -1.87 6.21
C MET A 300 -9.23 -0.37 6.16
N GLY A 301 -9.08 0.34 7.28
CA GLY A 301 -9.38 1.77 7.34
C GLY A 301 -8.50 2.63 6.45
N ARG A 302 -7.20 2.29 6.34
CA ARG A 302 -6.29 2.99 5.42
C ARG A 302 -6.69 2.77 3.97
N GLY A 303 -7.03 1.54 3.58
CA GLY A 303 -7.52 1.25 2.22
C GLY A 303 -8.83 1.96 1.90
N VAL A 304 -9.82 1.87 2.80
CA VAL A 304 -11.16 2.49 2.61
C VAL A 304 -11.08 4.01 2.55
N TRP A 305 -10.11 4.64 3.21
CA TRP A 305 -9.96 6.09 3.20
C TRP A 305 -9.88 6.67 1.78
N HIS A 306 -9.11 6.04 0.89
CA HIS A 306 -8.99 6.42 -0.53
C HIS A 306 -9.71 5.48 -1.50
N GLY A 307 -10.24 4.35 -1.04
CA GLY A 307 -10.73 3.29 -1.92
C GLY A 307 -9.61 2.62 -2.71
N ASP A 308 -8.44 2.46 -2.07
CA ASP A 308 -7.21 2.02 -2.73
C ASP A 308 -6.64 0.74 -2.08
N GLU A 309 -6.53 -0.31 -2.89
CA GLU A 309 -5.99 -1.61 -2.49
C GLU A 309 -4.49 -1.53 -2.15
N GLU A 310 -3.74 -0.65 -2.81
CA GLU A 310 -2.30 -0.45 -2.53
C GLU A 310 -2.11 0.14 -1.12
N ASP A 311 -3.02 1.03 -0.70
CA ASP A 311 -3.03 1.60 0.64
C ASP A 311 -3.36 0.54 1.71
N CYS A 312 -4.28 -0.37 1.41
CA CYS A 312 -4.59 -1.51 2.27
C CYS A 312 -3.40 -2.48 2.37
N GLN A 313 -2.81 -2.84 1.23
CA GLN A 313 -1.65 -3.74 1.16
C GLN A 313 -0.48 -3.18 1.96
N THR A 314 -0.09 -1.93 1.72
CA THR A 314 1.01 -1.27 2.43
C THR A 314 0.79 -1.29 3.95
N ALA A 315 -0.44 -1.00 4.40
CA ALA A 315 -0.74 -1.08 5.83
C ALA A 315 -0.67 -2.52 6.37
N TRP A 316 -1.09 -3.50 5.58
CA TRP A 316 -1.02 -4.90 5.99
C TRP A 316 0.43 -5.42 6.06
N GLU A 317 1.31 -4.98 5.16
CA GLU A 317 2.74 -5.28 5.23
C GLU A 317 3.34 -4.76 6.54
N ILE A 318 3.06 -3.50 6.91
CA ILE A 318 3.49 -2.93 8.20
C ILE A 318 2.91 -3.69 9.39
N VAL A 319 1.63 -4.07 9.33
CA VAL A 319 0.97 -4.85 10.39
C VAL A 319 1.63 -6.22 10.53
N THR A 320 2.01 -6.86 9.42
CA THR A 320 2.70 -8.15 9.42
C THR A 320 4.05 -8.03 10.11
N GLU A 321 4.86 -7.02 9.74
CA GLU A 321 6.13 -6.75 10.43
C GLU A 321 5.92 -6.55 11.93
N LEU A 322 4.95 -5.73 12.32
CA LEU A 322 4.64 -5.51 13.73
C LEU A 322 4.20 -6.81 14.44
N LEU A 323 3.47 -7.70 13.77
CA LEU A 323 2.98 -8.94 14.37
C LEU A 323 4.01 -10.07 14.43
N GLU A 324 5.09 -10.00 13.66
CA GLU A 324 6.04 -11.10 13.48
C GLU A 324 7.43 -10.78 14.04
N GLU A 325 7.94 -9.57 13.84
CA GLU A 325 9.31 -9.20 14.18
C GLU A 325 9.58 -9.20 15.69
N GLU A 326 10.64 -9.89 16.13
CA GLU A 326 10.96 -10.06 17.55
C GLU A 326 11.22 -8.72 18.27
N THR A 327 11.73 -7.73 17.53
CA THR A 327 12.02 -6.39 18.04
C THR A 327 10.78 -5.51 18.13
N SER A 328 9.64 -5.93 17.55
CA SER A 328 8.38 -5.20 17.51
C SER A 328 7.79 -4.94 18.91
N PRO A 329 7.19 -3.74 19.13
CA PRO A 329 6.43 -3.48 20.34
C PRO A 329 5.22 -4.41 20.48
N TRP A 330 4.57 -4.84 19.40
CA TRP A 330 3.39 -5.72 19.48
C TRP A 330 3.76 -7.16 19.89
N ARG A 331 5.01 -7.57 19.64
CA ARG A 331 5.58 -8.84 20.13
C ARG A 331 6.06 -8.74 21.59
N GLN A 332 6.63 -7.60 21.97
CA GLN A 332 7.20 -7.38 23.30
C GLN A 332 6.14 -7.03 24.36
N ILE A 333 5.04 -6.42 23.94
CA ILE A 333 4.00 -5.90 24.82
C ILE A 333 2.70 -6.66 24.55
N PRO A 334 2.24 -7.50 25.49
CA PRO A 334 0.93 -8.14 25.38
C PRO A 334 -0.20 -7.10 25.28
N TRP A 335 -1.25 -7.37 24.50
CA TRP A 335 -2.41 -6.48 24.35
C TRP A 335 -3.01 -6.02 25.71
N ASN A 336 -3.12 -6.95 26.65
CA ASN A 336 -3.71 -6.71 27.99
C ASN A 336 -2.68 -6.28 29.06
N ALA A 337 -1.52 -5.76 28.65
CA ALA A 337 -0.45 -5.33 29.57
C ALA A 337 -0.68 -3.96 30.22
#